data_AF-A0AAP3AQ39-F1
#
_entry.id   AF-A0AAP3AQ39-F1
#
_cell.length_a   1.000
_cell.length_b   1.000
_cell.length_c   1.000
_cell.angle_alpha   90.00
_cell.angle_beta   90.00
_cell.angle_gamma   90.00
#
_symmetry.space_group_name_H-M   'P 1'
#
loop_
_entity.id
_entity.type
_entity.pdbx_description
1 polymer ?
#
loop_
_entity_poly.entity_id
_entity_poly.type
_entity_poly.pdbx_seq_one_letter_code
_entity_poly.pdbx_strand_id
1 'polypeptide(L)'
;MGFILFLIAFILYIPLTIINIIVVLVKYRKRKGYFKTINEYFKYTAIDIDRFGNRNFRALWNSTLVIRNMKYYPFGDERETVSSALGKNKLRKTLSCTGRLLAGLLDLIDKNHCVKSIREL
;
A
#
# COMPACT_ATOMS: atom_id res chain seq x y z
N MET A 1 -4.08 -5.59 26.60
CA MET A 1 -5.28 -5.35 25.75
C MET A 1 -4.98 -5.30 24.25
N GLY A 2 -3.91 -4.62 23.80
CA GLY A 2 -3.66 -4.39 22.36
C GLY A 2 -3.56 -5.64 21.49
N PHE A 3 -2.93 -6.72 21.97
CA PHE A 3 -2.84 -7.99 21.24
C PHE A 3 -4.22 -8.63 21.01
N ILE A 4 -5.11 -8.60 22.01
CA ILE A 4 -6.47 -9.12 21.90
C ILE A 4 -7.27 -8.29 20.89
N LEU A 5 -7.16 -6.96 20.97
CA LEU A 5 -7.80 -6.06 20.01
C LEU A 5 -7.32 -6.33 18.57
N PHE A 6 -6.02 -6.59 18.39
CA PHE A 6 -5.45 -6.98 17.11
C PHE A 6 -6.05 -8.28 16.57
N LEU A 7 -6.16 -9.33 17.40
CA LEU A 7 -6.77 -10.59 16.98
C LEU A 7 -8.24 -10.41 16.57
N ILE A 8 -9.01 -9.68 17.37
CA ILE A 8 -10.42 -9.38 17.06
C ILE A 8 -10.51 -8.61 15.74
N ALA A 9 -9.71 -7.56 15.56
CA ALA A 9 -9.70 -6.77 14.33
C ALA A 9 -9.35 -7.62 13.11
N PHE A 10 -8.37 -8.52 13.22
CA PHE A 10 -7.95 -9.38 12.12
C PHE A 10 -9.04 -10.39 11.72
N ILE A 11 -9.71 -11.00 12.72
CA ILE A 11 -10.83 -11.93 12.48
C ILE A 11 -12.03 -11.20 11.85
N LEU A 12 -12.35 -10.00 12.32
CA LEU A 12 -13.50 -9.23 11.83
C LEU A 12 -13.26 -8.57 10.47
N TYR A 13 -12.01 -8.26 10.12
CA TYR A 13 -11.70 -7.54 8.89
C TYR A 13 -12.21 -8.27 7.65
N ILE A 14 -11.88 -9.55 7.48
CA ILE A 14 -12.27 -10.34 6.30
C ILE A 14 -13.79 -10.40 6.08
N PRO A 15 -14.63 -10.85 7.04
CA PRO A 15 -16.07 -10.92 6.83
C PRO A 15 -16.70 -9.53 6.62
N LEU A 16 -16.24 -8.50 7.34
CA LEU A 16 -16.76 -7.14 7.17
C LEU A 16 -16.40 -6.56 5.79
N THR A 17 -15.20 -6.83 5.27
CA THR A 17 -14.81 -6.41 3.91
C THR A 17 -15.74 -7.04 2.87
N ILE A 18 -16.06 -8.33 2.98
CA ILE A 18 -16.96 -9.02 2.05
C ILE A 18 -18.37 -8.43 2.11
N ILE A 19 -18.92 -8.27 3.32
CA ILE A 19 -20.25 -7.66 3.52
C ILE A 19 -20.28 -6.24 2.93
N ASN A 20 -19.24 -5.44 3.18
CA ASN A 20 -19.17 -4.07 2.68
C ASN A 20 -19.14 -4.02 1.14
N ILE A 21 -18.38 -4.91 0.48
CA ILE A 21 -18.36 -5.00 -0.98
C ILE A 21 -19.77 -5.26 -1.52
N ILE A 22 -20.52 -6.19 -0.94
CA ILE A 22 -21.90 -6.49 -1.35
C ILE A 22 -22.80 -5.24 -1.18
N VAL A 23 -22.70 -4.56 -0.03
CA VAL A 23 -23.48 -3.35 0.24
C VAL A 23 -23.17 -2.25 -0.78
N VAL A 24 -21.90 -2.02 -1.12
CA VAL A 24 -21.47 -1.03 -2.11
C VAL A 24 -22.04 -1.34 -3.50
N LEU A 25 -21.96 -2.60 -3.94
CA LEU A 25 -22.49 -3.04 -5.24
C LEU A 25 -24.01 -2.84 -5.34
N VAL A 26 -24.75 -3.20 -4.28
CA VAL A 26 -26.22 -3.05 -4.25
C VAL A 26 -26.62 -1.58 -4.16
N LYS A 27 -26.00 -0.81 -3.25
CA LYS A 27 -26.35 0.59 -2.98
C LYS A 27 -26.20 1.49 -4.20
N TYR A 28 -25.16 1.28 -5.00
CA TYR A 28 -24.88 2.14 -6.16
C TYR A 28 -25.43 1.60 -7.49
N ARG A 29 -26.09 0.43 -7.50
CA ARG A 29 -26.54 -0.27 -8.73
C ARG A 29 -27.34 0.61 -9.69
N LYS A 30 -28.19 1.51 -9.18
CA LYS A 30 -29.05 2.40 -9.99
C LYS A 30 -28.43 3.77 -10.31
N ARG A 31 -27.20 4.04 -9.83
CA ARG A 31 -26.54 5.34 -10.03
C ARG A 31 -26.00 5.46 -11.46
N LYS A 32 -26.21 6.61 -12.09
CA LYS A 32 -25.52 6.95 -13.35
C LYS A 32 -24.00 6.93 -13.12
N GLY A 33 -23.27 6.14 -13.91
CA GLY A 33 -21.83 5.95 -13.72
C GLY A 33 -21.46 4.89 -12.66
N TYR A 34 -22.33 3.88 -12.45
CA TYR A 34 -22.10 2.75 -11.54
C TYR A 34 -20.68 2.15 -11.66
N PHE A 35 -20.26 1.72 -12.86
CA PHE A 35 -18.94 1.11 -13.06
C PHE A 35 -17.78 2.01 -12.64
N LYS A 36 -17.88 3.32 -12.92
CA LYS A 36 -16.87 4.30 -12.49
C LYS A 36 -16.81 4.40 -10.96
N THR A 37 -17.97 4.46 -10.31
CA THR A 37 -18.08 4.53 -8.84
C THR A 37 -17.47 3.29 -8.18
N ILE A 38 -17.76 2.10 -8.71
CA ILE A 38 -17.21 0.84 -8.20
C ILE A 38 -15.70 0.77 -8.42
N ASN A 39 -15.22 1.16 -9.61
CA ASN A 39 -13.78 1.21 -9.89
C ASN A 39 -13.03 2.18 -8.97
N GLU A 40 -13.59 3.36 -8.69
CA GLU A 40 -13.02 4.31 -7.73
C GLU A 40 -12.98 3.74 -6.32
N TYR A 41 -14.05 3.07 -5.86
CA TYR A 41 -14.06 2.39 -4.56
C TYR A 41 -12.93 1.37 -4.41
N PHE A 42 -12.76 0.47 -5.39
CA PHE A 42 -11.70 -0.53 -5.35
C PHE A 42 -10.31 0.12 -5.45
N LYS A 43 -10.16 1.16 -6.26
CA LYS A 43 -8.91 1.91 -6.36
C LYS A 43 -8.51 2.55 -5.02
N TYR A 44 -9.43 3.23 -4.34
CA TYR A 44 -9.13 3.82 -3.03
C TYR A 44 -8.82 2.75 -1.99
N THR A 45 -9.58 1.66 -1.96
CA THR A 45 -9.32 0.52 -1.07
C THR A 45 -7.93 -0.08 -1.30
N ALA A 46 -7.50 -0.23 -2.56
CA ALA A 46 -6.17 -0.73 -2.88
C ALA A 46 -5.06 0.22 -2.39
N ILE A 47 -5.25 1.54 -2.55
CA ILE A 47 -4.32 2.56 -2.03
C ILE A 47 -4.22 2.49 -0.50
N ASP A 48 -5.36 2.30 0.19
CA ASP A 48 -5.39 2.22 1.65
C ASP A 48 -4.73 0.94 2.17
N ILE A 49 -4.90 -0.19 1.49
CA ILE A 49 -4.19 -1.44 1.79
C ILE A 49 -2.67 -1.27 1.60
N ASP A 50 -2.25 -0.62 0.53
CA ASP A 50 -0.84 -0.35 0.26
C ASP A 50 -0.22 0.55 1.36
N ARG A 51 -0.91 1.64 1.74
CA ARG A 51 -0.53 2.51 2.87
C ARG A 51 -0.47 1.77 4.20
N PHE A 52 -1.47 0.94 4.47
CA PHE A 52 -1.49 0.07 5.64
C PHE A 52 -0.25 -0.84 5.65
N GLY A 53 0.08 -1.44 4.51
CA GLY A 53 1.27 -2.29 4.33
C GLY A 53 2.57 -1.53 4.57
N ASN A 54 2.69 -0.29 4.08
CA ASN A 54 3.86 0.56 4.33
C ASN A 54 4.04 0.83 5.83
N ARG A 55 2.97 1.22 6.52
CA ARG A 55 2.99 1.54 7.95
C ARG A 55 3.25 0.33 8.84
N ASN A 56 2.46 -0.73 8.67
CA ASN A 56 2.42 -1.86 9.60
C ASN A 56 3.61 -2.79 9.41
N PHE A 57 4.12 -2.93 8.18
CA PHE A 57 5.29 -3.74 7.89
C PHE A 57 6.58 -2.91 7.83
N ARG A 58 6.58 -1.67 8.34
CA ARG A 58 7.77 -0.79 8.37
C ARG A 58 9.01 -1.46 8.95
N ALA A 59 8.85 -2.29 9.99
CA ALA A 59 9.96 -3.00 10.61
C ALA A 59 10.58 -4.00 9.61
N LEU A 60 9.75 -4.73 8.87
CA LEU A 60 10.16 -5.64 7.81
C LEU A 60 10.83 -4.88 6.65
N TRP A 61 10.21 -3.80 6.18
CA TRP A 61 10.71 -3.02 5.03
C TRP A 61 12.01 -2.30 5.31
N ASN A 62 12.11 -1.58 6.42
CA ASN A 62 13.36 -0.91 6.83
C ASN A 62 14.47 -1.92 7.15
N SER A 63 14.12 -3.17 7.46
CA SER A 63 15.10 -4.22 7.71
C SER A 63 15.62 -4.90 6.45
N THR A 64 14.81 -4.97 5.38
CA THR A 64 15.09 -5.83 4.21
C THR A 64 15.25 -5.07 2.90
N LEU A 65 14.58 -3.92 2.71
CA LEU A 65 14.49 -3.22 1.42
C LEU A 65 15.50 -2.09 1.26
N VAL A 66 16.17 -1.67 2.33
CA VAL A 66 17.14 -0.56 2.35
C VAL A 66 18.50 -1.01 2.84
N ILE A 67 19.53 -0.27 2.44
CA ILE A 67 20.90 -0.47 2.90
C ILE A 67 21.05 0.22 4.26
N ARG A 68 21.18 -0.57 5.33
CA ARG A 68 21.12 -0.07 6.73
C ARG A 68 22.23 0.89 7.13
N ASN A 69 23.39 0.85 6.47
CA ASN A 69 24.53 1.73 6.76
C ASN A 69 24.49 3.06 5.98
N MET A 70 23.46 3.31 5.18
CA MET A 70 23.27 4.56 4.44
C MET A 70 22.15 5.41 5.06
N LYS A 71 22.17 6.72 4.81
CA LYS A 71 21.05 7.61 5.14
C LYS A 71 19.89 7.38 4.15
N TYR A 72 19.00 6.45 4.48
CA TYR A 72 17.84 6.08 3.65
C TYR A 72 16.56 6.87 4.04
N TYR A 73 15.55 6.81 3.18
CA TYR A 73 14.21 7.32 3.48
C TYR A 73 13.37 6.22 4.15
N PRO A 74 12.90 6.39 5.40
CA PRO A 74 12.25 5.31 6.14
C PRO A 74 10.87 4.96 5.59
N PHE A 75 10.57 3.67 5.55
CA PHE A 75 9.21 3.16 5.39
C PHE A 75 8.42 3.39 6.69
N GLY A 76 7.12 3.65 6.57
CA GLY A 76 6.22 3.68 7.73
C GLY A 76 5.27 4.86 7.86
N ASP A 77 5.32 5.87 6.96
CA ASP A 77 4.33 6.94 6.95
C ASP A 77 2.95 6.39 6.55
N GLU A 78 1.94 6.63 7.40
CA GLU A 78 0.58 6.14 7.24
C GLU A 78 -0.17 6.72 6.04
N ARG A 79 0.31 7.83 5.49
CA ARG A 79 -0.25 8.51 4.33
C ARG A 79 0.39 8.05 3.02
N GLU A 80 1.46 7.25 3.11
CA GLU A 80 2.32 6.86 2.00
C GLU A 80 2.19 5.39 1.60
N THR A 81 2.21 5.12 0.30
CA THR A 81 2.29 3.76 -0.25
C THR A 81 3.70 3.20 -0.21
N VAL A 82 3.83 1.86 -0.24
CA VAL A 82 5.13 1.18 -0.33
C VAL A 82 5.87 1.60 -1.60
N SER A 83 5.14 1.74 -2.73
CA SER A 83 5.70 2.14 -4.02
C SER A 83 6.30 3.56 -4.00
N SER A 84 5.69 4.52 -3.29
CA SER A 84 6.23 5.87 -3.12
C SER A 84 7.53 5.85 -2.32
N ALA A 85 7.56 5.13 -1.19
CA ALA A 85 8.75 5.01 -0.36
C ALA A 85 9.89 4.27 -1.09
N LEU A 86 9.58 3.23 -1.87
CA LEU A 86 10.53 2.57 -2.78
C LEU A 86 11.07 3.56 -3.82
N GLY A 87 10.20 4.37 -4.44
CA GLY A 87 10.59 5.40 -5.41
C GLY A 87 11.60 6.41 -4.84
N LYS A 88 11.32 6.96 -3.64
CA LYS A 88 12.22 7.89 -2.95
C LYS A 88 13.58 7.25 -2.66
N ASN A 89 13.61 6.01 -2.19
CA ASN A 89 14.86 5.29 -1.95
C ASN A 89 15.59 4.89 -3.25
N LYS A 90 14.85 4.61 -4.33
CA LYS A 90 15.40 4.33 -5.66
C LYS A 90 16.15 5.54 -6.21
N LEU A 91 15.56 6.74 -6.13
CA LEU A 91 16.22 8.00 -6.51
C LEU A 91 17.48 8.28 -5.68
N ARG A 92 17.45 7.93 -4.38
CA ARG A 92 18.59 8.06 -3.46
C ARG A 92 19.62 6.95 -3.57
N LYS A 93 19.39 5.92 -4.41
CA LYS A 93 20.25 4.73 -4.54
C LYS A 93 20.53 4.01 -3.21
N THR A 94 19.55 4.00 -2.30
CA THR A 94 19.67 3.42 -0.95
C THR A 94 18.91 2.08 -0.79
N LEU A 95 18.37 1.54 -1.88
CA LEU A 95 17.69 0.24 -1.88
C LEU A 95 18.70 -0.91 -1.78
N SER A 96 18.36 -1.92 -0.98
CA SER A 96 19.07 -3.20 -0.94
C SER A 96 18.88 -3.98 -2.25
N CYS A 97 19.50 -5.16 -2.37
CA CYS A 97 19.23 -6.06 -3.51
C CYS A 97 17.74 -6.40 -3.59
N THR A 98 17.14 -6.84 -2.47
CA THR A 98 15.71 -7.15 -2.36
C THR A 98 14.83 -5.94 -2.67
N GLY A 99 15.21 -4.75 -2.18
CA GLY A 99 14.49 -3.50 -2.49
C GLY A 99 14.51 -3.17 -3.98
N ARG A 100 15.64 -3.36 -4.66
CA ARG A 100 15.74 -3.16 -6.12
C ARG A 100 14.93 -4.19 -6.90
N LEU A 101 14.92 -5.45 -6.48
CA LEU A 101 14.11 -6.50 -7.11
C LEU A 101 12.62 -6.16 -7.00
N LEU A 102 12.15 -5.78 -5.81
CA LEU A 102 10.75 -5.40 -5.60
C LEU A 102 10.37 -4.16 -6.42
N ALA A 103 11.21 -3.12 -6.41
CA ALA A 103 10.99 -1.93 -7.23
C ALA A 103 10.96 -2.25 -8.74
N GLY A 104 11.83 -3.16 -9.20
CA GLY A 104 11.88 -3.62 -10.58
C GLY A 104 10.63 -4.40 -10.99
N LEU A 105 10.08 -5.23 -10.11
CA LEU A 105 8.82 -5.94 -10.36
C LEU A 105 7.66 -4.96 -10.55
N LEU A 106 7.58 -3.92 -9.72
CA LEU A 106 6.56 -2.87 -9.86
C LEU A 106 6.74 -2.07 -11.16
N ASP A 107 7.98 -1.74 -11.51
CA ASP A 107 8.29 -1.02 -12.75
C ASP A 107 8.07 -1.86 -14.02
N LEU A 108 8.02 -3.19 -13.89
CA LEU A 108 7.65 -4.10 -14.97
C LEU A 108 6.13 -4.09 -15.22
N ILE A 109 5.33 -4.03 -14.15
CA ILE A 109 3.87 -3.97 -14.23
C ILE A 109 3.42 -2.63 -14.83
N ASP A 110 4.02 -1.53 -14.39
CA ASP A 110 3.82 -0.19 -14.96
C ASP A 110 5.18 0.51 -15.09
N LYS A 111 5.55 0.91 -16.31
CA LYS A 111 6.87 1.49 -16.58
C LYS A 111 7.15 2.67 -15.65
N ASN A 112 8.23 2.60 -14.87
CA ASN A 112 8.62 3.60 -13.86
C ASN A 112 7.57 3.82 -12.75
N HIS A 113 6.76 2.82 -12.44
CA HIS A 113 5.73 2.86 -11.41
C HIS A 113 6.19 3.47 -10.10
N CYS A 114 7.35 3.06 -9.56
CA CYS A 114 7.81 3.54 -8.26
C CYS A 114 8.09 5.04 -8.27
N VAL A 115 8.67 5.55 -9.36
CA VAL A 115 8.98 6.98 -9.49
C VAL A 115 7.69 7.79 -9.70
N LYS A 116 6.76 7.29 -10.53
CA LYS A 116 5.44 7.90 -10.73
C LYS A 116 4.60 7.96 -9.45
N SER A 117 4.82 7.02 -8.55
CA SER A 117 4.04 6.90 -7.30
C SER A 117 4.54 7.81 -6.19
N ILE A 118 5.67 8.50 -6.37
CA ILE A 118 6.24 9.40 -5.36
C ILE A 118 5.23 10.51 -5.04
N ARG A 119 4.90 10.64 -3.75
CA ARG A 119 4.14 11.75 -3.21
C ARG A 119 4.98 12.56 -2.21
N GLU A 120 4.89 13.87 -2.31
CA GLU A 120 5.32 14.78 -1.24
C GLU A 120 4.26 14.76 -0.14
N LEU A 121 4.69 14.60 1.11
CA LEU A 121 3.85 14.32 2.28
C LEU A 121 4.27 15.16 3.48
#